data_AF-A0A4P1RAJ0-F1
#
_entry.id   AF-A0A4P1RAJ0-F1
#
_cell.length_a   1.000
_cell.length_b   1.000
_cell.length_c   1.000
_cell.angle_alpha   90.00
_cell.angle_beta   90.00
_cell.angle_gamma   90.00
#
_symmetry.space_group_name_H-M   'P 1'
#
loop_
_entity.id
_entity.type
_entity.pdbx_description
1 polymer ?
#
loop_
_entity_poly.entity_id
_entity_poly.type
_entity_poly.pdbx_seq_one_letter_code
_entity_poly.pdbx_strand_id
1 'polypeptide(L)'
;MLLPLMQEDDRVGEATRKGFYLYDDKCKASPELKNYIEKDKSIYGVTIDPKLVKLPEKDIIEMIFFPVVNEACRVLDEGIVIKAVDFDISVVVGIGFPPYKGGIILWADSLGSKYVYS
;
A
#
# COMPACT_ATOMS: atom_id res chain seq x y z
N MET A 1 9.72 11.23 8.89
CA MET A 1 8.29 11.06 8.59
C MET A 1 7.89 11.97 7.45
N LEU A 2 7.77 11.39 6.26
CA LEU A 2 7.47 12.06 5.00
C LEU A 2 6.13 12.80 4.96
N LEU A 3 5.07 12.25 5.56
CA LEU A 3 3.71 12.81 5.49
C LEU A 3 3.60 14.23 6.10
N PRO A 4 4.07 14.50 7.34
CA PRO A 4 4.11 15.85 7.89
C PRO A 4 4.82 16.87 6.99
N LEU A 5 5.98 16.51 6.43
CA LEU A 5 6.75 17.39 5.54
C LEU A 5 5.96 17.75 4.26
N MET A 6 5.13 16.85 3.77
CA MET A 6 4.26 17.09 2.63
C MET A 6 3.08 18.01 3.01
N GLN A 7 2.51 17.85 4.21
CA GLN A 7 1.39 18.66 4.69
C GLN A 7 1.81 20.11 4.95
N GLU A 8 3.01 20.35 5.46
CA GLU A 8 3.57 21.70 5.64
C GLU A 8 3.63 22.49 4.32
N ASP A 9 3.86 21.79 3.21
CA ASP A 9 3.94 22.36 1.86
C ASP A 9 2.59 22.31 1.10
N ASP A 10 1.47 22.09 1.80
CA ASP A 10 0.11 22.00 1.24
C ASP A 10 -0.07 20.92 0.16
N ARG A 11 0.71 19.83 0.27
CA ARG A 11 0.63 18.66 -0.64
C ARG A 11 -0.40 17.66 -0.17
N VAL A 12 -1.67 18.03 -0.30
CA VAL A 12 -2.83 17.23 0.15
C VAL A 12 -3.45 16.34 -0.92
N GLY A 13 -2.90 16.33 -2.14
CA GLY A 13 -3.32 15.43 -3.22
C GLY A 13 -3.83 16.16 -4.46
N GLU A 14 -4.78 15.54 -5.15
CA GLU A 14 -5.33 16.03 -6.41
C GLU A 14 -6.03 17.39 -6.27
N ALA A 15 -6.69 17.63 -5.13
CA ALA A 15 -7.40 18.88 -4.84
C ALA A 15 -6.50 20.13 -4.89
N THR A 16 -5.24 20.01 -4.43
CA THR A 16 -4.25 21.11 -4.51
C THR A 16 -3.29 20.95 -5.69
N ARG A 17 -3.57 20.00 -6.59
CA ARG A 17 -2.73 19.63 -7.75
C ARG A 17 -1.34 19.10 -7.38
N LYS A 18 -1.07 18.85 -6.10
CA LYS A 18 0.21 18.34 -5.59
C LYS A 18 -0.01 17.42 -4.39
N GLY A 19 0.54 16.22 -4.45
CA GLY A 19 0.53 15.19 -3.41
C GLY A 19 1.80 14.35 -3.52
N PHE A 20 1.66 13.02 -3.47
CA PHE A 20 2.74 12.09 -3.86
C PHE A 20 3.19 12.30 -5.32
N TYR A 21 2.27 12.76 -6.15
CA TYR A 21 2.49 13.16 -7.54
C TYR A 21 2.14 14.64 -7.73
N LEU A 22 2.56 15.21 -8.85
CA LEU A 22 1.96 16.43 -9.38
C LEU A 22 0.83 16.07 -10.33
N TYR A 23 -0.24 16.86 -10.31
CA TYR A 23 -1.42 16.65 -11.15
C TYR A 23 -1.59 17.84 -12.10
N ASP A 24 -1.81 17.55 -13.38
CA ASP A 24 -2.15 18.59 -14.36
C ASP A 24 -3.65 18.96 -14.32
N ASP A 25 -4.10 19.87 -15.19
CA ASP A 25 -5.51 20.26 -15.30
C ASP A 25 -6.46 19.10 -15.68
N LYS A 26 -5.92 17.97 -16.15
CA LYS A 26 -6.65 16.75 -16.49
C LYS A 26 -6.44 15.65 -15.44
N CYS A 27 -5.92 16.01 -14.27
CA CYS A 27 -5.64 15.10 -13.15
C CYS A 27 -4.60 14.01 -13.48
N LYS A 28 -3.74 14.24 -14.47
CA LYS A 28 -2.67 13.31 -14.83
C LYS A 28 -1.50 13.43 -13.85
N ALA A 29 -1.14 12.31 -13.24
CA ALA A 29 -0.05 12.22 -12.28
C ALA A 29 1.34 12.27 -12.95
N SER A 30 2.28 13.01 -12.36
CA SER A 30 3.70 13.01 -12.72
C SER A 30 4.61 12.92 -11.47
N PRO A 31 5.77 12.24 -11.54
CA PRO A 31 6.62 12.01 -10.36
C PRO A 31 7.38 13.25 -9.91
N GLU A 32 7.37 13.57 -8.61
CA GLU A 32 8.11 14.75 -8.06
C GLU A 32 8.66 14.56 -6.63
N LEU A 33 8.51 13.37 -6.01
CA LEU A 33 8.72 13.21 -4.56
C LEU A 33 10.20 13.10 -4.12
N LYS A 34 11.16 13.07 -5.04
CA LYS A 34 12.57 12.76 -4.74
C LYS A 34 13.17 13.69 -3.68
N ASN A 35 12.96 15.00 -3.84
CA ASN A 35 13.50 16.01 -2.92
C ASN A 35 12.94 15.85 -1.49
N TYR A 36 11.66 15.48 -1.37
CA TYR A 36 11.01 15.24 -0.09
C TYR A 36 11.54 13.99 0.60
N ILE A 37 11.79 12.93 -0.17
CA ILE A 37 12.40 11.69 0.34
C ILE A 37 13.82 11.97 0.85
N GLU A 38 14.61 12.77 0.13
CA GLU A 38 15.96 13.16 0.57
C GLU A 38 15.93 14.05 1.80
N LYS A 39 15.01 15.02 1.86
CA LYS A 39 14.78 15.86 3.05
C LYS A 39 14.35 15.03 4.27
N ASP A 40 13.46 14.06 4.10
CA ASP A 40 13.02 13.20 5.19
C ASP A 40 14.17 12.34 5.73
N LYS A 41 14.99 11.77 4.84
CA LYS A 41 16.18 11.00 5.21
C LYS A 41 17.18 11.84 6.02
N SER A 42 17.41 13.09 5.62
CA SER A 42 18.37 13.96 6.31
C SER A 42 17.89 14.38 7.70
N ILE A 43 16.59 14.66 7.86
CA ILE A 43 16.01 15.06 9.15
C ILE A 43 16.04 13.91 10.16
N TYR A 44 15.67 12.69 9.73
CA TYR A 44 15.49 11.56 10.64
C TYR A 44 16.70 10.60 10.68
N GLY A 45 17.76 10.89 9.92
CA GLY A 45 18.96 10.06 9.88
C GLY A 45 18.72 8.64 9.34
N VAL A 46 17.67 8.46 8.53
CA VAL A 46 17.27 7.15 8.03
C VAL A 46 18.15 6.76 6.84
N THR A 47 18.93 5.70 7.00
CA THR A 47 19.62 5.05 5.88
C THR A 47 18.70 3.96 5.33
N ILE A 48 18.36 4.05 4.03
CA ILE A 48 17.62 2.98 3.35
C ILE A 48 18.61 1.87 3.03
N ASP A 49 18.29 0.64 3.42
CA ASP A 49 19.05 -0.54 2.98
C ASP A 49 19.07 -0.56 1.43
N PRO A 50 20.26 -0.58 0.79
CA PRO A 50 20.38 -0.65 -0.67
C PRO A 50 19.55 -1.78 -1.31
N LYS A 51 19.28 -2.87 -0.58
CA LYS A 51 18.41 -3.96 -1.04
C LYS A 51 16.96 -3.52 -1.22
N LEU A 52 16.46 -2.62 -0.38
CA LEU A 52 15.10 -2.07 -0.47
C LEU A 52 14.94 -1.09 -1.64
N VAL A 53 16.04 -0.57 -2.19
CA VAL A 53 16.03 0.37 -3.34
C VAL A 53 15.77 -0.36 -4.67
N LYS A 54 16.00 -1.67 -4.72
CA LYS A 54 15.82 -2.50 -5.92
C LYS A 54 15.03 -3.77 -5.59
N LEU A 55 13.87 -3.61 -4.97
CA LEU A 55 12.97 -4.74 -4.75
C LEU A 55 12.36 -5.21 -6.08
N PRO A 56 12.31 -6.52 -6.33
CA PRO A 56 11.52 -7.04 -7.43
C PRO A 56 10.03 -6.77 -7.18
N GLU A 57 9.26 -6.67 -8.27
CA GLU A 57 7.84 -6.33 -8.21
C GLU A 57 7.04 -7.27 -7.29
N LYS A 58 7.36 -8.57 -7.33
CA LYS A 58 6.75 -9.57 -6.46
C LYS A 58 6.92 -9.22 -4.97
N ASP A 59 8.12 -8.85 -4.55
CA ASP A 59 8.41 -8.51 -3.16
C ASP A 59 7.68 -7.22 -2.76
N ILE A 60 7.52 -6.26 -3.67
CA ILE A 60 6.73 -5.04 -3.42
C ILE A 60 5.26 -5.40 -3.18
N ILE A 61 4.69 -6.28 -4.02
CA ILE A 61 3.30 -6.75 -3.88
C ILE A 61 3.13 -7.46 -2.54
N GLU A 62 4.01 -8.40 -2.20
CA GLU A 62 3.94 -9.19 -0.98
C GLU A 62 4.15 -8.31 0.26
N MET A 63 5.08 -7.37 0.22
CA MET A 63 5.33 -6.40 1.30
C MET A 63 4.09 -5.53 1.58
N ILE A 64 3.31 -5.18 0.57
CA ILE A 64 2.09 -4.38 0.73
C ILE A 64 0.93 -5.24 1.20
N PHE A 65 0.71 -6.41 0.60
CA PHE A 65 -0.52 -7.18 0.80
C PHE A 65 -0.44 -8.22 1.91
N PHE A 66 0.73 -8.76 2.28
CA PHE A 66 0.81 -9.72 3.40
C PHE A 66 0.37 -9.10 4.74
N PRO A 67 0.70 -7.84 5.07
CA PRO A 67 0.11 -7.18 6.24
C PRO A 67 -1.42 -7.09 6.18
N VAL A 68 -1.99 -6.84 4.99
CA VAL A 68 -3.44 -6.78 4.80
C VAL A 68 -4.07 -8.16 4.97
N VAL A 69 -3.42 -9.23 4.51
CA VAL A 69 -3.85 -10.61 4.75
C VAL A 69 -3.86 -10.92 6.25
N ASN A 70 -2.80 -10.52 6.97
CA ASN A 70 -2.72 -10.73 8.42
C ASN A 70 -3.84 -9.97 9.15
N GLU A 71 -4.14 -8.74 8.73
CA GLU A 71 -5.27 -7.99 9.28
C GLU A 71 -6.62 -8.62 8.94
N ALA A 72 -6.78 -9.17 7.73
CA ALA A 72 -7.96 -9.93 7.34
C ALA A 72 -8.17 -11.16 8.25
N CYS A 73 -7.09 -11.88 8.57
CA CYS A 73 -7.14 -12.99 9.53
C CYS A 73 -7.55 -12.52 10.93
N ARG A 74 -7.06 -11.36 11.39
CA ARG A 74 -7.42 -10.79 12.70
C ARG A 74 -8.88 -10.42 12.79
N VAL A 75 -9.42 -9.69 11.80
CA VAL A 75 -10.84 -9.28 11.84
C VAL A 75 -11.80 -10.47 11.70
N LEU A 76 -11.36 -11.57 11.09
CA LEU A 76 -12.10 -12.84 11.08
C LEU A 76 -12.04 -13.53 12.45
N ASP A 77 -10.87 -13.58 13.09
CA ASP A 77 -10.69 -14.17 14.43
C ASP A 77 -11.46 -13.40 15.51
N GLU A 78 -11.48 -12.06 15.41
CA GLU A 78 -12.26 -11.17 16.28
C GLU A 78 -13.78 -11.23 16.02
N GLY A 79 -14.21 -11.93 14.96
CA GLY A 79 -15.62 -12.06 14.59
C GLY A 79 -16.27 -10.78 14.07
N ILE A 80 -15.47 -9.76 13.71
CA ILE A 80 -15.94 -8.54 13.02
C ILE A 80 -16.49 -8.91 11.65
N VAL A 81 -15.80 -9.85 10.97
CA VAL A 81 -16.25 -10.44 9.72
C VAL A 81 -16.55 -11.91 9.95
N ILE A 82 -17.72 -12.37 9.50
CA ILE A 82 -18.20 -13.72 9.79
C ILE A 82 -17.65 -14.73 8.77
N LYS A 83 -17.46 -14.32 7.51
CA LYS A 83 -17.02 -15.20 6.43
C LYS A 83 -15.93 -14.52 5.61
N ALA A 84 -14.88 -15.29 5.28
CA ALA A 84 -13.80 -14.84 4.41
C ALA A 84 -14.30 -14.37 3.03
N VAL A 85 -15.33 -15.03 2.48
CA VAL A 85 -15.91 -14.64 1.18
C VAL A 85 -16.52 -13.24 1.19
N ASP A 86 -17.13 -12.83 2.31
CA ASP A 86 -17.72 -11.49 2.43
C ASP A 86 -16.61 -10.43 2.49
N PHE A 87 -15.49 -10.73 3.15
CA PHE A 87 -14.29 -9.90 3.14
C PHE A 87 -13.73 -9.76 1.72
N ASP A 88 -13.54 -10.86 1.01
CA ASP A 88 -12.99 -10.87 -0.34
C ASP A 88 -13.84 -10.06 -1.32
N ILE A 89 -15.17 -10.21 -1.29
CA ILE A 89 -16.09 -9.41 -2.09
C ILE A 89 -15.94 -7.92 -1.75
N SER A 90 -15.86 -7.58 -0.46
CA SER A 90 -15.72 -6.19 -0.02
C SER A 90 -14.40 -5.55 -0.47
N VAL A 91 -13.30 -6.31 -0.50
CA VAL A 91 -11.99 -5.82 -0.93
C VAL A 91 -11.97 -5.64 -2.45
N VAL A 92 -12.57 -6.56 -3.20
CA VAL A 92 -12.71 -6.45 -4.66
C VAL A 92 -13.58 -5.24 -5.04
N VAL A 93 -14.76 -5.09 -4.44
CA VAL A 93 -15.71 -4.03 -4.80
C VAL A 93 -15.36 -2.68 -4.16
N GLY A 94 -14.83 -2.68 -2.94
CA GLY A 94 -14.56 -1.47 -2.17
C GLY A 94 -13.20 -0.84 -2.48
N ILE A 95 -12.13 -1.64 -2.49
CA ILE A 95 -10.74 -1.16 -2.67
C ILE A 95 -10.28 -1.34 -4.13
N GLY A 96 -11.01 -2.11 -4.93
CA GLY A 96 -10.68 -2.35 -6.33
C GLY A 96 -9.63 -3.44 -6.52
N PHE A 97 -9.54 -4.40 -5.60
CA PHE A 97 -8.61 -5.53 -5.76
C PHE A 97 -8.96 -6.35 -7.02
N PRO A 98 -7.96 -6.90 -7.76
CA PRO A 98 -8.22 -7.55 -9.04
C PRO A 98 -9.24 -8.71 -8.96
N PRO A 99 -10.42 -8.60 -9.63
CA PRO A 99 -11.49 -9.60 -9.50
C PRO A 99 -11.08 -11.02 -9.93
N TYR A 100 -10.18 -11.14 -10.91
CA TYR A 100 -9.68 -12.43 -11.40
C TYR A 100 -8.75 -13.15 -10.40
N LYS A 101 -8.35 -12.48 -9.31
CA LYS A 101 -7.68 -13.10 -8.16
C LYS A 101 -8.67 -13.53 -7.07
N GLY A 102 -9.97 -13.22 -7.24
CA GLY A 102 -11.10 -13.58 -6.38
C GLY A 102 -11.20 -12.87 -5.04
N GLY A 103 -10.12 -12.24 -4.57
CA GLY A 103 -10.06 -11.52 -3.32
C GLY A 103 -8.69 -11.69 -2.67
N ILE A 104 -8.46 -11.01 -1.55
CA ILE A 104 -7.14 -11.01 -0.92
C ILE A 104 -6.90 -12.28 -0.09
N ILE A 105 -7.93 -12.84 0.53
CA ILE A 105 -7.86 -14.11 1.27
C ILE A 105 -7.73 -15.25 0.26
N LEU A 106 -8.58 -15.30 -0.78
CA LEU A 106 -8.44 -16.32 -1.83
C LEU A 106 -7.06 -16.24 -2.52
N TRP A 107 -6.54 -15.04 -2.77
CA TRP A 107 -5.20 -14.87 -3.29
C TRP A 107 -4.13 -15.42 -2.33
N ALA A 108 -4.22 -15.12 -1.04
CA ALA A 108 -3.31 -15.66 -0.04
C ALA A 108 -3.37 -17.19 0.05
N ASP A 109 -4.57 -17.77 0.00
CA ASP A 109 -4.78 -19.22 -0.04
C ASP A 109 -4.14 -19.86 -1.27
N SER A 110 -4.15 -19.17 -2.42
CA SER A 110 -3.50 -19.66 -3.64
C SER A 110 -1.96 -19.71 -3.54
N LEU A 111 -1.36 -18.87 -2.69
CA LEU A 111 0.07 -18.92 -2.36
C LEU A 111 0.36 -19.99 -1.30
N GLY A 112 -0.61 -20.24 -0.42
CA GLY A 112 -0.54 -21.16 0.69
C GLY A 112 -0.01 -20.51 1.96
N SER A 113 -0.66 -20.81 3.09
CA SER A 113 -0.37 -20.20 4.40
C SER A 113 1.09 -20.34 4.84
N LYS A 114 1.74 -21.46 4.49
CA LYS A 114 3.17 -21.67 4.79
C LYS A 114 4.08 -20.64 4.13
N TYR A 115 3.74 -20.18 2.94
CA TYR A 115 4.53 -19.18 2.22
C TYR A 115 4.23 -17.76 2.71
N VAL A 116 2.98 -17.49 3.11
CA VAL A 116 2.57 -16.17 3.62
C VAL A 116 3.15 -15.89 5.02
N TYR A 117 3.29 -16.93 5.85
CA TYR A 117 3.78 -16.82 7.23
C TYR A 117 5.27 -17.23 7.40
N SER A 118 5.94 -17.70 6.34
CA SER A 118 7.33 -18.19 6.44
C SER A 118 8.33 -17.13 6.87
#